data_AF-A0A0C9YP24-F1
#
_entry.id   AF-A0A0C9YP24-F1
#
_cell.length_a   1.000
_cell.length_b   1.000
_cell.length_c   1.000
_cell.angle_alpha   90.00
_cell.angle_beta   90.00
_cell.angle_gamma   90.00
#
_symmetry.space_group_name_H-M   'P 1'
#
loop_
_entity.id
_entity.type
_entity.pdbx_description
1 polymer ?
#
loop_
_entity_poly.entity_id
_entity_poly.type
_entity_poly.pdbx_seq_one_letter_code
_entity_poly.pdbx_strand_id
1 'polypeptide(L)'
;MDSLHHHAQENYEKDLKAVQELEGCLGITCCWVPEDEEWQVATCLVANRKYQCALDNVKQLVVLWIFKLSKMNQSGTGYKLHKHIGKALQMCSVAIRATLTQYNTAAKALGCQTLKFDEVIEYAFLSNSDLLRDMQQDILTQLWASPAAQPAINTYFKLCQAEEEVICLNVEIC
;
A
#
# COMPACT_ATOMS: atom_id res chain seq x y z
N MET A 1 -15.12 -23.17 -23.63
CA MET A 1 -14.89 -21.72 -23.67
C MET A 1 -16.20 -20.94 -23.83
N ASP A 2 -17.27 -21.54 -24.38
CA ASP A 2 -18.53 -20.84 -24.68
C ASP A 2 -19.38 -20.47 -23.46
N SER A 3 -19.28 -21.24 -22.36
CA SER A 3 -20.06 -20.98 -21.13
C SER A 3 -19.64 -19.70 -20.39
N LEU A 4 -18.37 -19.28 -20.49
CA LEU A 4 -17.88 -18.04 -19.86
C LEU A 4 -18.38 -16.79 -20.61
N HIS A 5 -18.46 -16.86 -21.94
CA HIS A 5 -18.95 -15.76 -22.75
C HIS A 5 -20.47 -15.57 -22.56
N HIS A 6 -21.21 -16.68 -22.47
CA HIS A 6 -22.63 -16.64 -22.14
C HIS A 6 -22.88 -15.99 -20.78
N HIS A 7 -22.14 -16.42 -19.75
CA HIS A 7 -22.28 -15.86 -18.41
C HIS A 7 -21.90 -14.37 -18.35
N ALA A 8 -20.85 -13.94 -19.05
CA ALA A 8 -20.46 -12.53 -19.12
C ALA A 8 -21.57 -11.68 -19.75
N GLN A 9 -22.24 -12.21 -20.78
CA GLN A 9 -23.33 -11.53 -21.46
C GLN A 9 -24.60 -11.46 -20.59
N GLU A 10 -24.95 -12.54 -19.90
CA GLU A 10 -26.06 -12.55 -18.93
C GLU A 10 -25.85 -11.53 -17.80
N ASN A 11 -24.62 -11.41 -17.30
CA ASN A 11 -24.29 -10.40 -16.29
C ASN A 11 -24.43 -8.98 -16.86
N TYR A 12 -23.94 -8.75 -18.08
CA TYR A 12 -24.06 -7.45 -18.75
C TYR A 12 -25.53 -7.04 -18.92
N GLU A 13 -26.39 -7.96 -19.38
CA GLU A 13 -27.82 -7.70 -19.55
C GLU A 13 -28.51 -7.41 -18.21
N LYS A 14 -28.12 -8.13 -17.14
CA LYS A 14 -28.63 -7.90 -15.79
C LYS A 14 -28.22 -6.52 -15.25
N ASP A 15 -26.96 -6.15 -15.42
CA ASP A 15 -26.44 -4.85 -14.97
C ASP A 15 -27.07 -3.70 -15.78
N LEU A 16 -27.23 -3.87 -17.09
CA LEU A 16 -27.89 -2.90 -17.95
C LEU A 16 -29.33 -2.65 -17.50
N LYS A 17 -30.07 -3.71 -17.18
CA LYS A 17 -31.44 -3.59 -16.67
C LYS A 17 -31.50 -2.83 -15.35
N ALA A 18 -30.57 -3.11 -14.42
CA ALA A 18 -30.49 -2.40 -13.15
C ALA A 18 -30.18 -0.90 -13.33
N VAL A 19 -29.30 -0.56 -14.29
CA VAL A 19 -29.01 0.84 -14.63
C VAL A 19 -30.26 1.54 -15.19
N GLN A 20 -30.97 0.92 -16.13
CA GLN A 20 -32.20 1.49 -16.72
C GLN A 20 -33.31 1.70 -15.67
N GLU A 21 -33.47 0.75 -14.74
CA GLU A 21 -34.42 0.89 -13.62
C GLU A 21 -34.06 2.08 -12.72
N LEU A 22 -32.77 2.26 -12.40
CA LEU A 22 -32.28 3.40 -11.62
C LEU A 22 -32.44 4.73 -12.36
N GLU A 23 -32.12 4.78 -13.66
CA GLU A 23 -32.33 5.96 -14.50
C GLU A 23 -33.80 6.39 -14.51
N GLY A 24 -34.72 5.43 -14.62
CA GLY A 24 -36.15 5.65 -14.51
C GLY A 24 -36.57 6.19 -13.14
N CYS A 25 -36.01 5.64 -12.05
CA CYS A 25 -36.28 6.12 -10.68
C CYS A 25 -35.75 7.55 -10.43
N LEU A 26 -34.63 7.90 -11.06
CA LEU A 26 -33.99 9.21 -10.93
C LEU A 26 -34.52 10.25 -11.92
N GLY A 27 -35.40 9.86 -12.86
CA GLY A 27 -35.95 10.75 -13.87
C GLY A 27 -34.93 11.21 -14.93
N ILE A 28 -33.86 10.45 -15.12
CA ILE A 28 -32.81 10.77 -16.11
C ILE A 28 -33.37 10.43 -17.49
N THR A 29 -33.61 11.46 -18.31
CA THR A 29 -34.26 11.29 -19.62
C THR A 29 -33.25 11.17 -20.76
N CYS A 30 -32.03 11.70 -20.59
CA CYS A 30 -30.94 11.59 -21.54
C CYS A 30 -29.64 11.28 -20.79
N CYS A 31 -28.93 10.22 -21.20
CA CYS A 31 -27.61 9.90 -20.68
C CYS A 31 -26.55 10.70 -21.45
N TRP A 32 -25.45 11.04 -20.78
CA TRP A 32 -24.33 11.70 -21.43
C TRP A 32 -23.72 10.81 -22.51
N VAL A 33 -23.44 11.42 -23.65
CA VAL A 33 -22.86 10.78 -24.84
C VAL A 33 -21.41 11.27 -25.00
N PRO A 34 -20.48 10.52 -25.63
CA PRO A 34 -19.08 10.94 -25.74
C PRO A 34 -18.80 12.35 -26.29
N GLU A 35 -19.72 12.91 -27.07
CA GLU A 35 -19.65 14.27 -27.59
C GLU A 35 -20.00 15.36 -26.57
N ASP A 36 -20.70 15.00 -25.49
CA ASP A 36 -21.11 15.94 -24.44
C ASP A 36 -19.91 16.40 -23.61
N GLU A 37 -19.91 17.69 -23.24
CA GLU A 37 -18.84 18.29 -22.44
C GLU A 37 -18.75 17.58 -21.07
N GLU A 38 -19.89 17.26 -20.46
CA GLU A 38 -19.96 16.56 -19.19
C GLU A 38 -19.34 15.17 -19.26
N TRP A 39 -19.53 14.44 -20.37
CA TRP A 39 -18.90 13.13 -20.58
C TRP A 39 -17.38 13.26 -20.68
N GLN A 40 -16.89 14.25 -21.42
CA GLN A 40 -15.46 14.50 -21.57
C GLN A 40 -14.83 14.89 -20.23
N VAL A 41 -15.47 15.79 -19.48
CA VAL A 41 -15.03 16.18 -18.12
C VAL A 41 -15.01 14.97 -17.20
N ALA A 42 -16.07 14.16 -17.18
CA ALA A 42 -16.13 12.94 -16.38
C ALA A 42 -15.02 11.95 -16.77
N THR A 43 -14.74 11.79 -18.07
CA THR A 43 -13.67 10.93 -18.57
C THR A 43 -12.29 11.40 -18.09
N CYS A 44 -12.03 12.72 -18.14
CA CYS A 44 -10.81 13.31 -17.59
C CYS A 44 -10.69 13.09 -16.08
N LEU A 45 -11.78 13.26 -15.31
CA LEU A 45 -11.79 13.00 -13.87
C LEU A 45 -11.51 11.54 -13.55
N VAL A 46 -12.11 10.59 -14.27
CA VAL A 46 -11.86 9.16 -14.10
C VAL A 46 -10.40 8.82 -14.43
N ALA A 47 -9.84 9.38 -15.50
CA ALA A 47 -8.44 9.19 -15.86
C ALA A 47 -7.48 9.72 -14.77
N ASN A 48 -7.73 10.93 -14.27
CA ASN A 48 -6.98 11.53 -13.16
C ASN A 48 -7.06 10.68 -11.90
N ARG A 49 -8.25 10.18 -11.55
CA ARG A 49 -8.43 9.30 -10.38
C ARG A 49 -7.66 7.99 -10.53
N LYS A 50 -7.68 7.38 -11.72
CA LYS A 50 -6.89 6.16 -12.00
C LYS A 50 -5.40 6.43 -11.83
N TYR A 51 -4.91 7.57 -12.31
CA TYR A 51 -3.52 7.99 -12.11
C TYR A 51 -3.16 8.19 -10.63
N GLN A 52 -4.00 8.90 -9.87
CA GLN A 52 -3.80 9.11 -8.44
C GLN A 52 -3.79 7.79 -7.66
N CYS A 53 -4.76 6.92 -7.89
CA CYS A 53 -4.79 5.60 -7.25
C CYS A 53 -3.54 4.77 -7.58
N ALA A 54 -3.08 4.80 -8.83
CA ALA A 54 -1.85 4.10 -9.21
C ALA A 54 -0.62 4.69 -8.51
N LEU A 55 -0.54 6.01 -8.38
CA LEU A 55 0.52 6.70 -7.64
C LEU A 55 0.50 6.34 -6.15
N ASP A 56 -0.67 6.33 -5.51
CA ASP A 56 -0.80 6.00 -4.09
C ASP A 56 -0.43 4.55 -3.80
N ASN A 57 -0.78 3.62 -4.70
CA ASN A 57 -0.34 2.22 -4.62
C ASN A 57 1.18 2.09 -4.68
N VAL A 58 1.84 2.84 -5.57
CA VAL A 58 3.31 2.87 -5.66
C VAL A 58 3.90 3.40 -4.35
N LYS A 59 3.40 4.53 -3.84
CA LYS A 59 3.86 5.11 -2.57
C LYS A 59 3.72 4.13 -1.41
N GLN A 60 2.56 3.50 -1.26
CA GLN A 60 2.30 2.55 -0.18
C GLN A 60 3.29 1.37 -0.22
N LEU A 61 3.53 0.80 -1.39
CA LEU A 61 4.47 -0.31 -1.55
C LEU A 61 5.92 0.10 -1.29
N VAL A 62 6.31 1.30 -1.69
CA VAL A 62 7.64 1.86 -1.39
C VAL A 62 7.83 2.02 0.12
N VAL A 63 6.85 2.60 0.82
CA VAL A 63 6.87 2.74 2.28
C VAL A 63 6.97 1.36 2.95
N LEU A 64 6.15 0.38 2.53
CA LEU A 64 6.23 -0.99 3.04
C LEU A 64 7.60 -1.64 2.79
N TRP A 65 8.20 -1.40 1.63
CA TRP A 65 9.53 -1.89 1.30
C TRP A 65 10.61 -1.26 2.20
N ILE A 66 10.55 0.05 2.43
CA ILE A 66 11.41 0.79 3.38
C ILE A 66 11.32 0.18 4.79
N PHE A 67 10.11 -0.03 5.32
CA PHE A 67 9.92 -0.66 6.63
C PHE A 67 10.52 -2.07 6.71
N LYS A 68 10.34 -2.87 5.65
CA LYS A 68 10.93 -4.21 5.58
C LYS A 68 12.46 -4.16 5.54
N LEU A 69 13.03 -3.21 4.82
CA LEU A 69 14.48 -3.01 4.72
C LEU A 69 15.05 -2.63 6.09
N SER A 70 14.40 -1.69 6.79
CA SER A 70 14.75 -1.31 8.16
C SER A 70 14.74 -2.52 9.12
N LYS A 71 13.71 -3.38 9.04
CA LYS A 71 13.67 -4.64 9.82
C LYS A 71 14.79 -5.61 9.47
N MET A 72 15.23 -5.68 8.21
CA MET A 72 16.35 -6.54 7.81
C MET A 72 17.67 -6.09 8.45
N ASN A 73 17.83 -4.78 8.62
CA ASN A 73 19.04 -4.15 9.16
C ASN A 73 19.10 -4.15 10.70
N GLN A 74 18.05 -4.59 11.41
CA GLN A 74 18.07 -4.73 12.87
C GLN A 74 18.87 -5.96 13.32
N SER A 75 19.79 -5.74 14.27
CA SER A 75 20.55 -6.80 14.93
C SER A 75 19.65 -7.69 15.80
N GLY A 76 20.01 -8.97 15.96
CA GLY A 76 19.23 -9.94 16.77
C GLY A 76 18.16 -10.72 16.01
N THR A 77 18.07 -10.54 14.68
CA THR A 77 17.12 -11.27 13.84
C THR A 77 17.63 -12.69 13.52
N GLY A 78 16.94 -13.72 13.99
CA GLY A 78 17.31 -15.12 13.70
C GLY A 78 17.26 -15.46 12.19
N TYR A 79 18.10 -16.39 11.73
CA TYR A 79 18.26 -16.75 10.31
C TYR A 79 16.94 -17.02 9.57
N LYS A 80 15.99 -17.72 10.21
CA LYS A 80 14.67 -18.00 9.63
C LYS A 80 13.89 -16.71 9.34
N LEU A 81 13.89 -15.76 10.28
CA LEU A 81 13.20 -14.48 10.13
C LEU A 81 13.86 -13.62 9.04
N HIS A 82 15.18 -13.59 8.97
CA HIS A 82 15.92 -12.95 7.85
C HIS A 82 15.51 -13.51 6.48
N LYS A 83 15.37 -14.84 6.36
CA LYS A 83 14.90 -15.47 5.12
C LYS A 83 13.47 -15.04 4.75
N HIS A 84 12.58 -14.89 5.73
CA HIS A 84 11.22 -14.40 5.49
C HIS A 84 11.20 -12.93 5.07
N ILE A 85 12.01 -12.07 5.70
CA ILE A 85 12.13 -10.65 5.33
C ILE A 85 12.69 -10.53 3.91
N GLY A 86 13.72 -11.30 3.55
CA GLY A 86 14.26 -11.32 2.18
C GLY A 86 13.22 -11.71 1.13
N LYS A 87 12.43 -12.75 1.39
CA LYS A 87 11.29 -13.11 0.50
C LYS A 87 10.26 -11.99 0.42
N ALA A 88 9.93 -11.35 1.53
CA ALA A 88 8.97 -10.27 1.60
C ALA A 88 9.43 -9.02 0.83
N LEU A 89 10.74 -8.74 0.81
CA LEU A 89 11.37 -7.69 0.01
C LEU A 89 11.30 -8.02 -1.48
N GLN A 90 11.60 -9.27 -1.86
CA GLN A 90 11.49 -9.71 -3.26
C GLN A 90 10.07 -9.58 -3.79
N MET A 91 9.08 -10.03 -3.01
CA MET A 91 7.66 -9.90 -3.39
C MET A 91 7.25 -8.42 -3.53
N CYS A 92 7.71 -7.55 -2.62
CA CYS A 92 7.48 -6.11 -2.73
C CYS A 92 8.13 -5.52 -3.99
N SER A 93 9.36 -5.92 -4.34
CA SER A 93 10.03 -5.44 -5.57
C SER A 93 9.23 -5.80 -6.82
N VAL A 94 8.71 -7.03 -6.91
CA VAL A 94 7.83 -7.45 -8.02
C VAL A 94 6.53 -6.65 -8.04
N ALA A 95 5.90 -6.45 -6.87
CA ALA A 95 4.67 -5.66 -6.76
C ALA A 95 4.88 -4.18 -7.15
N ILE A 96 6.00 -3.58 -6.76
CA ILE A 96 6.36 -2.21 -7.15
C ILE A 96 6.52 -2.13 -8.67
N ARG A 97 7.20 -3.09 -9.32
CA ARG A 97 7.32 -3.09 -10.78
C ARG A 97 5.95 -3.17 -11.48
N ALA A 98 5.08 -4.06 -11.02
CA ALA A 98 3.74 -4.22 -11.59
C ALA A 98 2.87 -2.95 -11.42
N THR A 99 2.85 -2.38 -10.22
CA THR A 99 2.12 -1.12 -9.96
C THR A 99 2.71 0.07 -10.71
N LEU A 100 4.03 0.11 -10.89
CA LEU A 100 4.70 1.12 -11.70
C LEU A 100 4.31 1.03 -13.18
N THR A 101 4.09 -0.18 -13.72
CA THR A 101 3.54 -0.35 -15.07
C THR A 101 2.13 0.22 -15.19
N GLN A 102 1.28 0.03 -14.19
CA GLN A 102 -0.06 0.63 -14.15
C GLN A 102 -0.01 2.15 -14.05
N TYR A 103 0.84 2.67 -13.17
CA TYR A 103 1.11 4.11 -13.05
C TYR A 103 1.59 4.70 -14.37
N ASN A 104 2.59 4.09 -15.01
CA ASN A 104 3.14 4.59 -16.26
C ASN A 104 2.13 4.54 -17.41
N THR A 105 1.23 3.55 -17.42
CA THR A 105 0.11 3.50 -18.38
C THR A 105 -0.86 4.66 -18.15
N ALA A 106 -1.26 4.91 -16.90
CA ALA A 106 -2.15 6.02 -16.56
C ALA A 106 -1.50 7.39 -16.79
N ALA A 107 -0.21 7.53 -16.48
CA ALA A 107 0.57 8.75 -16.69
C ALA A 107 0.64 9.11 -18.17
N LYS A 108 0.91 8.13 -19.06
CA LYS A 108 0.91 8.35 -20.51
C LYS A 108 -0.43 8.81 -21.04
N ALA A 109 -1.54 8.28 -20.52
CA ALA A 109 -2.88 8.69 -20.92
C ALA A 109 -3.19 10.16 -20.57
N LEU A 110 -2.52 10.70 -19.55
CA LEU A 110 -2.65 12.10 -19.11
C LEU A 110 -1.52 13.02 -19.60
N GLY A 111 -0.55 12.50 -20.36
CA GLY A 111 0.64 13.25 -20.77
C GLY A 111 1.62 13.56 -19.62
N CYS A 112 1.51 12.86 -18.49
CA CYS A 112 2.39 13.02 -17.32
C CYS A 112 3.71 12.23 -17.46
N GLN A 113 4.70 12.61 -16.67
CA GLN A 113 6.01 11.94 -16.64
C GLN A 113 5.91 10.51 -16.07
N THR A 114 6.52 9.56 -16.79
CA THR A 114 6.68 8.18 -16.34
C THR A 114 7.87 8.05 -15.40
N LEU A 115 7.78 7.13 -14.45
CA LEU A 115 8.83 6.83 -13.49
C LEU A 115 9.54 5.53 -13.86
N LYS A 116 10.87 5.49 -13.69
CA LYS A 116 11.63 4.24 -13.78
C LYS A 116 11.73 3.58 -12.42
N PHE A 117 11.83 2.25 -12.43
CA PHE A 117 11.96 1.49 -11.19
C PHE A 117 13.21 1.89 -10.40
N ASP A 118 14.33 2.07 -11.09
CA ASP A 118 15.62 2.41 -10.46
C ASP A 118 15.55 3.76 -9.75
N GLU A 119 14.94 4.77 -10.39
CA GLU A 119 14.69 6.09 -9.77
C GLU A 119 13.87 5.96 -8.49
N VAL A 120 12.77 5.20 -8.51
CA VAL A 120 11.91 5.00 -7.34
C VAL A 120 12.66 4.32 -6.18
N ILE A 121 13.50 3.33 -6.47
CA ILE A 121 14.30 2.65 -5.46
C ILE A 121 15.42 3.55 -4.92
N GLU A 122 16.09 4.32 -5.78
CA GLU A 122 17.10 5.29 -5.35
C GLU A 122 16.49 6.33 -4.39
N TYR A 123 15.36 6.93 -4.74
CA TYR A 123 14.65 7.86 -3.86
C TYR A 123 14.21 7.20 -2.56
N ALA A 124 13.70 5.97 -2.61
CA ALA A 124 13.31 5.23 -1.41
C ALA A 124 14.50 4.93 -0.50
N PHE A 125 15.65 4.59 -1.08
CA PHE A 125 16.88 4.31 -0.34
C PHE A 125 17.43 5.57 0.33
N LEU A 126 17.45 6.70 -0.38
CA LEU A 126 17.82 8.00 0.19
C LEU A 126 16.88 8.38 1.34
N SER A 127 15.57 8.31 1.12
CA SER A 127 14.57 8.62 2.14
C SER A 127 14.69 7.73 3.39
N ASN A 128 14.92 6.43 3.22
CA ASN A 128 15.11 5.53 4.36
C ASN A 128 16.40 5.85 5.12
N SER A 129 17.47 6.20 4.41
CA SER A 129 18.75 6.55 5.03
C SER A 129 18.62 7.83 5.86
N ASP A 130 17.96 8.86 5.31
CA ASP A 130 17.69 10.11 6.02
C ASP A 130 16.77 9.88 7.22
N LEU A 131 15.64 9.15 7.03
CA LEU A 131 14.72 8.79 8.11
C LEU A 131 15.41 8.04 9.25
N LEU A 132 16.23 7.04 8.92
CA LEU A 132 16.97 6.27 9.92
C LEU A 132 18.01 7.13 10.64
N ARG A 133 18.65 8.07 9.93
CA ARG A 133 19.65 8.97 10.51
C ARG A 133 19.01 9.93 11.52
N ASP A 134 17.88 10.51 11.16
CA ASP A 134 17.10 11.41 12.02
C ASP A 134 16.58 10.66 13.26
N MET A 135 15.99 9.47 13.08
CA MET A 135 15.52 8.65 14.20
C MET A 135 16.67 8.18 15.10
N GLN A 136 17.84 7.84 14.54
CA GLN A 136 19.00 7.44 15.34
C GLN A 136 19.54 8.58 16.18
N GLN A 137 19.56 9.81 15.67
CA GLN A 137 20.00 10.98 16.45
C GLN A 137 19.06 11.26 17.63
N ASP A 138 17.75 11.11 17.44
CA ASP A 138 16.75 11.23 18.51
C ASP A 138 16.79 10.06 19.50
N ILE A 139 17.08 8.83 19.06
CA ILE A 139 17.14 7.66 19.95
C ILE A 139 18.44 7.62 20.75
N LEU A 140 19.58 7.93 20.13
CA LEU A 140 20.90 7.89 20.80
C LEU A 140 21.04 8.95 21.91
N THR A 141 20.22 9.99 21.89
CA THR A 141 20.15 11.00 22.95
C THR A 141 19.29 10.56 24.14
N GLN A 142 18.53 9.47 24.01
CA GLN A 142 17.68 8.96 25.08
C GLN A 142 18.44 8.05 26.05
N LEU A 143 18.22 8.25 27.34
CA LEU A 143 18.82 7.45 28.42
C LEU A 143 18.56 5.93 28.28
N TRP A 144 17.43 5.55 27.67
CA TRP A 144 17.07 4.14 27.49
C TRP A 144 17.81 3.44 26.34
N ALA A 145 18.40 4.19 25.41
CA ALA A 145 19.24 3.67 24.35
C ALA A 145 20.72 3.52 24.76
N SER A 146 21.07 3.93 26.00
CA SER A 146 22.40 3.69 26.56
C SER A 146 22.66 2.19 26.74
N PRO A 147 23.81 1.66 26.27
CA PRO A 147 24.17 0.26 26.43
C PRO A 147 24.17 -0.23 27.89
N ALA A 148 24.40 0.69 28.83
CA ALA A 148 24.40 0.38 30.26
C ALA A 148 22.97 0.28 30.85
N ALA A 149 22.00 1.01 30.31
CA ALA A 149 20.63 1.07 30.83
C ALA A 149 19.68 0.08 30.11
N GLN A 150 20.03 -0.30 28.89
CA GLN A 150 19.21 -1.16 28.03
C GLN A 150 18.82 -2.52 28.64
N PRO A 151 19.70 -3.24 29.39
CA PRO A 151 19.32 -4.51 30.01
C PRO A 151 18.24 -4.35 31.08
N ALA A 152 18.33 -3.30 31.91
CA ALA A 152 17.39 -3.00 32.99
C ALA A 152 16.01 -2.59 32.46
N ILE A 153 16.00 -1.80 31.39
CA ILE A 153 14.76 -1.31 30.76
C ILE A 153 14.05 -2.43 30.02
N ASN A 154 14.78 -3.30 29.31
CA ASN A 154 14.20 -4.49 28.68
C ASN A 154 13.60 -5.45 29.71
N THR A 155 14.21 -5.59 30.89
CA THR A 155 13.65 -6.43 31.96
C THR A 155 12.39 -5.80 32.56
N TYR A 156 12.38 -4.48 32.77
CA TYR A 156 11.20 -3.74 33.23
C TYR A 156 10.00 -3.90 32.27
N PHE A 157 10.19 -3.68 30.97
CA PHE A 157 9.10 -3.80 30.01
C PHE A 157 8.60 -5.24 29.83
N LYS A 158 9.48 -6.23 29.93
CA LYS A 158 9.08 -7.64 29.96
C LYS A 158 8.22 -7.98 31.18
N LEU A 159 8.53 -7.40 32.33
CA LEU A 159 7.73 -7.56 33.54
C LEU A 159 6.34 -6.96 33.36
N CYS A 160 6.26 -5.72 32.88
CA CYS A 160 4.97 -5.06 32.60
C CYS A 160 4.13 -5.85 31.60
N GLN A 161 4.75 -6.34 30.53
CA GLN A 161 4.04 -7.14 29.52
C GLN A 161 3.55 -8.49 30.09
N ALA A 162 4.32 -9.13 30.97
CA ALA A 162 3.89 -10.36 31.63
C ALA A 162 2.68 -10.12 32.55
N GLU A 163 2.62 -8.97 33.24
CA GLU A 163 1.45 -8.59 34.06
C GLU A 163 0.21 -8.34 33.20
N GLU A 164 0.36 -7.64 32.07
CA GLU A 164 -0.72 -7.43 31.10
C GLU A 164 -1.21 -8.75 30.49
N GLU A 165 -0.30 -9.65 30.13
CA GLU A 165 -0.63 -10.94 29.52
C GLU A 165 -1.38 -11.85 30.50
N VAL A 166 -1.07 -11.80 31.80
CA VAL A 166 -1.84 -12.48 32.86
C VAL A 166 -3.28 -11.96 32.94
N ILE A 167 -3.48 -10.64 32.80
CA ILE A 167 -4.82 -10.03 32.80
C ILE A 167 -5.59 -10.47 31.55
N CYS A 168 -4.97 -10.40 30.37
CA CYS A 168 -5.58 -10.81 29.11
C CYS A 168 -6.00 -12.29 29.13
N LEU A 169 -5.12 -13.18 29.61
CA LEU A 169 -5.42 -14.61 29.74
C LEU A 169 -6.61 -14.88 30.67
N ASN A 170 -6.75 -14.12 31.76
CA ASN A 170 -7.90 -14.28 32.68
C ASN A 170 -9.24 -13.87 32.05
N VAL A 171 -9.22 -12.96 31.07
CA VAL A 171 -10.43 -12.55 30.33
C VAL A 171 -10.80 -13.59 29.26
N GLU A 172 -9.82 -14.23 28.62
CA GLU A 172 -10.05 -15.23 27.57
C GLU A 172 -10.48 -16.62 28.10
N ILE A 173 -10.23 -16.91 29.38
CA ILE A 173 -10.59 -18.19 30.02
C ILE A 173 -11.99 -18.14 30.66
N CYS A 174 -12.62 -16.96 30.79
CA CYS A 174 -14.00 -16.79 31.25
C CYS A 174 -15.01 -16.91 30.10
#